data_AF-A0A7C4QUR5-F1
#
_entry.id   AF-A0A7C4QUR5-F1
#
_cell.length_a   1.000
_cell.length_b   1.000
_cell.length_c   1.000
_cell.angle_alpha   90.00
_cell.angle_beta   90.00
_cell.angle_gamma   90.00
#
_symmetry.space_group_name_H-M   'P 1'
#
loop_
_entity.id
_entity.type
_entity.pdbx_description
1 polymer ?
#
loop_
_entity_poly.entity_id
_entity_poly.type
_entity_poly.pdbx_seq_one_letter_code
_entity_poly.pdbx_strand_id
1 'polypeptide(L)'
;MSSAATEPSSCRRCGACCRNGGPALHAEDRPLVEEGAIALRDLFTVRRGEWVREPGRPGLVRLSGEIVKVKGTGGGWTCRLYVPGERACGIYDRRPRECRLLDCRDPAPLRRAFRRGRLTRADLLAGAPHFRDLVADHERRCDLEAAWGLLQAGDAPSARRLEEMARYDAELRGLLVSRGGLDPGLLDFLFGRPVAMVVRLFRRRLSGGPAAAGEDAGMEGVP
;
A
#
# COMPACT_ATOMS: atom_id res chain seq x y z
N MET A 1 7.96 -31.87 -34.95
CA MET A 1 6.65 -31.98 -34.24
C MET A 1 6.75 -31.15 -32.98
N SER A 2 6.17 -29.96 -32.99
CA SER A 2 6.24 -29.02 -31.87
C SER A 2 5.27 -29.50 -30.78
N SER A 3 5.81 -29.93 -29.64
CA SER A 3 5.01 -30.31 -28.48
C SER A 3 4.37 -29.05 -27.91
N ALA A 4 3.06 -28.89 -28.12
CA ALA A 4 2.28 -27.88 -27.43
C ALA A 4 2.23 -28.27 -25.95
N ALA A 5 3.02 -27.57 -25.13
CA ALA A 5 2.97 -27.75 -23.69
C ALA A 5 1.56 -27.40 -23.20
N THR A 6 0.83 -28.40 -22.69
CA THR A 6 -0.45 -28.21 -22.00
C THR A 6 -0.23 -27.23 -20.84
N GLU A 7 -0.82 -26.04 -20.94
CA GLU A 7 -0.71 -25.07 -19.85
C GLU A 7 -1.32 -25.66 -18.57
N PRO A 8 -0.63 -25.57 -17.42
CA PRO A 8 -1.12 -26.15 -16.19
C PRO A 8 -2.44 -25.50 -15.77
N SER A 9 -3.47 -26.29 -15.50
CA SER A 9 -4.78 -25.80 -15.04
C SER A 9 -4.72 -25.17 -13.63
N SER A 10 -3.64 -25.37 -12.88
CA SER A 10 -3.46 -24.96 -11.48
C SER A 10 -2.20 -24.13 -11.22
N CYS A 11 -2.16 -23.45 -10.06
CA CYS A 11 -1.03 -22.62 -9.65
C CYS A 11 0.26 -23.44 -9.46
N ARG A 12 1.29 -23.18 -10.27
CA ARG A 12 2.63 -23.81 -10.18
C ARG A 12 3.52 -23.31 -9.02
N ARG A 13 2.98 -22.51 -8.10
CA ARG A 13 3.68 -21.92 -6.94
C ARG A 13 5.07 -21.32 -7.26
N CYS A 14 5.20 -20.62 -8.39
CA CYS A 14 6.50 -20.12 -8.85
C CYS A 14 7.03 -18.87 -8.11
N GLY A 15 6.19 -18.23 -7.29
CA GLY A 15 6.53 -17.01 -6.57
C GLY A 15 6.54 -15.72 -7.40
N ALA A 16 6.24 -15.78 -8.71
CA ALA A 16 6.26 -14.60 -9.58
C ALA A 16 5.33 -13.48 -9.06
N CYS A 17 4.13 -13.84 -8.63
CA CYS A 17 3.19 -12.88 -8.07
C CYS A 17 3.65 -12.24 -6.77
N CYS A 18 4.33 -13.01 -5.92
CA CYS A 18 4.89 -12.52 -4.68
C CYS A 18 6.00 -11.50 -4.94
N ARG A 19 6.79 -11.67 -6.01
CA ARG A 19 7.82 -10.71 -6.42
C ARG A 19 7.24 -9.39 -6.95
N ASN A 20 6.05 -9.46 -7.54
CA ASN A 20 5.35 -8.28 -8.08
C ASN A 20 4.61 -7.46 -7.02
N GLY A 21 4.43 -7.97 -5.80
CA GLY A 21 3.73 -7.25 -4.74
C GLY A 21 3.09 -8.15 -3.70
N GLY A 22 2.92 -7.61 -2.50
CA GLY A 22 2.04 -8.18 -1.48
C GLY A 22 0.55 -7.92 -1.78
N PRO A 23 -0.36 -8.81 -1.33
CA PRO A 23 -1.79 -8.66 -1.48
C PRO A 23 -2.33 -7.47 -0.68
N ALA A 24 -3.35 -6.82 -1.20
CA ALA A 24 -4.21 -5.98 -0.40
C ALA A 24 -5.22 -6.81 0.40
N LEU A 25 -5.50 -6.36 1.62
CA LEU A 25 -6.35 -7.08 2.56
C LEU A 25 -7.81 -6.71 2.38
N HIS A 26 -8.66 -7.71 2.61
CA HIS A 26 -10.11 -7.59 2.63
C HIS A 26 -10.66 -7.88 4.02
N ALA A 27 -11.92 -7.54 4.27
CA ALA A 27 -12.57 -7.80 5.56
C ALA A 27 -12.43 -9.27 6.01
N GLU A 28 -12.46 -10.21 5.04
CA GLU A 28 -12.24 -11.65 5.26
C GLU A 28 -10.83 -11.99 5.78
N ASP A 29 -9.85 -11.11 5.57
CA ASP A 29 -8.46 -11.31 5.98
C ASP A 29 -8.18 -10.76 7.38
N ARG A 30 -9.16 -10.14 8.04
CA ARG A 30 -9.04 -9.60 9.41
C ARG A 30 -8.47 -10.61 10.41
N PRO A 31 -8.94 -11.88 10.46
CA PRO A 31 -8.38 -12.87 11.39
C PRO A 31 -6.88 -13.14 11.17
N LEU A 32 -6.36 -12.98 9.94
CA LEU A 32 -4.92 -13.14 9.69
C LEU A 32 -4.08 -12.12 10.46
N VAL A 33 -4.63 -10.93 10.69
CA VAL A 33 -3.96 -9.86 11.45
C VAL A 33 -4.18 -10.04 12.94
N GLU A 34 -5.43 -10.28 13.36
CA GLU A 34 -5.77 -10.43 14.79
C GLU A 34 -5.12 -11.66 15.44
N GLU A 35 -4.96 -12.75 14.69
CA GLU A 35 -4.28 -13.97 15.15
C GLU A 35 -2.76 -13.91 14.95
N GLY A 36 -2.21 -12.77 14.48
CA GLY A 36 -0.77 -12.55 14.35
C GLY A 36 -0.07 -13.24 13.17
N ALA A 37 -0.81 -13.83 12.22
CA ALA A 37 -0.22 -14.40 11.00
C ALA A 37 0.36 -13.32 10.07
N ILE A 38 -0.16 -12.10 10.14
CA ILE A 38 0.37 -10.92 9.48
C ILE A 38 0.46 -9.80 10.52
N ALA A 39 1.68 -9.41 10.90
CA ALA A 39 1.87 -8.35 11.88
C ALA A 39 1.55 -6.97 11.27
N LEU A 40 1.05 -6.04 12.08
CA LEU A 40 0.78 -4.65 11.63
C LEU A 40 2.04 -3.96 11.05
N ARG A 41 3.23 -4.27 11.59
CA ARG A 41 4.50 -3.74 11.07
C ARG A 41 4.86 -4.22 9.66
N ASP A 42 4.19 -5.28 9.19
CA ASP A 42 4.34 -5.83 7.85
C ASP A 42 3.26 -5.29 6.90
N LEU A 43 2.37 -4.40 7.37
CA LEU A 43 1.29 -3.77 6.61
C LEU A 43 1.60 -2.32 6.27
N PHE A 44 1.11 -1.90 5.11
CA PHE A 44 1.23 -0.55 4.58
C PHE A 44 -0.15 -0.06 4.14
N THR A 45 -0.43 1.23 4.37
CA THR A 45 -1.67 1.86 3.94
C THR A 45 -1.44 2.74 2.72
N VAL A 46 -2.08 2.38 1.60
CA VAL A 46 -2.30 3.32 0.49
C VAL A 46 -3.51 4.17 0.85
N ARG A 47 -3.31 5.48 0.95
CA ARG A 47 -4.31 6.41 1.46
C ARG A 47 -5.30 6.83 0.37
N ARG A 48 -6.47 7.29 0.83
CA ARG A 48 -7.47 7.94 -0.03
C ARG A 48 -6.82 9.10 -0.80
N GLY A 49 -7.15 9.23 -2.08
CA GLY A 49 -6.58 10.26 -2.97
C GLY A 49 -5.28 9.84 -3.68
N GLU A 50 -4.60 8.76 -3.25
CA GLU A 50 -3.43 8.24 -3.97
C GLU A 50 -3.82 7.61 -5.33
N TRP A 51 -2.86 7.62 -6.24
CA TRP A 51 -2.96 6.95 -7.55
C TRP A 51 -2.46 5.52 -7.45
N VAL A 52 -3.21 4.57 -7.99
CA VAL A 52 -2.87 3.15 -7.97
C VAL A 52 -3.22 2.46 -9.27
N ARG A 53 -2.57 1.31 -9.52
CA ARG A 53 -2.92 0.44 -10.64
C ARG A 53 -4.05 -0.51 -10.24
N GLU A 54 -5.12 -0.49 -11.02
CA GLU A 54 -6.16 -1.51 -10.93
C GLU A 54 -5.74 -2.77 -11.71
N PRO A 55 -5.81 -3.97 -11.14
CA PRO A 55 -5.40 -5.20 -11.81
C PRO A 55 -6.07 -5.38 -13.17
N GLY A 56 -5.24 -5.58 -14.21
CA GLY A 56 -5.72 -5.81 -15.58
C GLY A 56 -6.32 -4.59 -16.29
N ARG A 57 -6.15 -3.36 -15.76
CA ARG A 57 -6.50 -2.13 -16.49
C ARG A 57 -5.25 -1.30 -16.82
N PRO A 58 -5.22 -0.64 -18.01
CA PRO A 58 -4.18 0.34 -18.30
C PRO A 58 -4.38 1.59 -17.45
N GLY A 59 -3.27 2.27 -17.14
CA GLY A 59 -3.26 3.52 -16.40
C GLY A 59 -3.41 3.37 -14.88
N LEU A 60 -3.51 4.53 -14.23
CA LEU A 60 -3.70 4.67 -12.79
C LEU A 60 -5.09 5.22 -12.51
N VAL A 61 -5.68 4.78 -11.39
CA VAL A 61 -6.95 5.26 -10.87
C VAL A 61 -6.71 5.95 -9.53
N ARG A 62 -7.49 6.99 -9.24
CA ARG A 62 -7.49 7.60 -7.91
C ARG A 62 -8.32 6.77 -6.95
N LEU A 63 -7.77 6.55 -5.76
CA LEU A 63 -8.48 5.86 -4.70
C LEU A 63 -9.52 6.76 -4.02
N SER A 64 -10.75 6.27 -3.93
CA SER A 64 -11.84 6.90 -3.16
C SER A 64 -11.87 6.49 -1.69
N GLY A 65 -11.08 5.48 -1.31
CA GLY A 65 -10.89 5.01 0.07
C GLY A 65 -9.46 4.52 0.27
N GLU A 66 -9.15 3.94 1.41
CA GLU A 66 -7.81 3.38 1.65
C GLU A 66 -7.69 1.92 1.21
N ILE A 67 -6.44 1.48 1.03
CA ILE A 67 -6.08 0.08 0.86
C ILE A 67 -5.00 -0.27 1.87
N VAL A 68 -5.32 -1.15 2.82
CA VAL A 68 -4.32 -1.81 3.66
C VAL A 68 -3.76 -3.02 2.91
N LYS A 69 -2.44 -3.13 2.77
CA LYS A 69 -1.79 -4.22 2.05
C LYS A 69 -0.50 -4.68 2.72
N VAL A 70 -0.05 -5.88 2.37
CA VAL A 70 1.25 -6.40 2.80
C VAL A 70 2.38 -5.62 2.13
N LYS A 71 3.38 -5.22 2.93
CA LYS A 71 4.59 -4.51 2.49
C LYS A 71 5.45 -5.36 1.56
N GLY A 72 6.28 -4.66 0.78
CA GLY A 72 7.45 -5.27 0.16
C GLY A 72 8.65 -5.34 1.10
N THR A 73 9.69 -6.09 0.70
CA THR A 73 10.96 -6.23 1.42
C THR A 73 12.04 -5.31 0.88
N GLY A 74 12.88 -4.74 1.77
CA GLY A 74 14.11 -4.05 1.39
C GLY A 74 13.90 -2.85 0.46
N GLY A 75 12.80 -2.10 0.63
CA GLY A 75 12.41 -0.99 -0.23
C GLY A 75 11.82 -1.40 -1.59
N GLY A 76 11.95 -2.67 -1.97
CA GLY A 76 11.36 -3.23 -3.18
C GLY A 76 9.93 -3.74 -2.98
N TRP A 77 9.44 -4.43 -4.01
CA TRP A 77 8.04 -4.86 -4.15
C TRP A 77 7.77 -6.29 -3.71
N THR A 78 8.84 -7.07 -3.53
CA THR A 78 8.71 -8.48 -3.19
C THR A 78 7.99 -8.60 -1.86
N CYS A 79 6.84 -9.26 -1.88
CA CYS A 79 5.96 -9.46 -0.73
C CYS A 79 6.74 -9.95 0.48
N ARG A 80 6.52 -9.29 1.62
CA ARG A 80 7.19 -9.61 2.89
C ARG A 80 6.93 -11.01 3.43
N LEU A 81 5.86 -11.66 2.96
CA LEU A 81 5.51 -13.04 3.32
C LEU A 81 6.15 -14.07 2.38
N TYR A 82 6.87 -13.64 1.33
CA TYR A 82 7.58 -14.53 0.43
C TYR A 82 8.91 -14.95 1.03
N VAL A 83 9.20 -16.25 0.98
CA VAL A 83 10.47 -16.84 1.39
C VAL A 83 11.26 -17.19 0.12
N PRO A 84 12.23 -16.37 -0.30
CA PRO A 84 12.86 -16.53 -1.61
C PRO A 84 13.61 -17.84 -1.77
N GLY A 85 14.27 -18.32 -0.71
CA GLY A 85 15.03 -19.58 -0.71
C GLY A 85 14.15 -20.81 -0.95
N GLU A 86 12.93 -20.79 -0.42
CA GLU A 86 11.96 -21.89 -0.57
C GLU A 86 11.04 -21.71 -1.78
N ARG A 87 11.11 -20.54 -2.43
CA ARG A 87 10.18 -20.13 -3.49
C ARG A 87 8.71 -20.24 -3.05
N ALA A 88 8.44 -20.04 -1.76
CA ALA A 88 7.16 -20.28 -1.13
C ALA A 88 6.63 -19.05 -0.38
N CYS A 89 5.36 -19.09 0.01
CA CYS A 89 4.77 -18.12 0.93
C CYS A 89 4.83 -18.69 2.35
N GLY A 90 5.32 -17.93 3.31
CA GLY A 90 5.41 -18.35 4.72
C GLY A 90 4.06 -18.62 5.38
N ILE A 91 2.95 -18.16 4.78
CA ILE A 91 1.59 -18.42 5.24
C ILE A 91 0.71 -19.02 4.14
N TYR A 92 1.26 -19.88 3.27
CA TYR A 92 0.56 -20.34 2.07
C TYR A 92 -0.85 -20.90 2.34
N ASP A 93 -1.05 -21.68 3.39
CA ASP A 93 -2.36 -22.27 3.71
C ASP A 93 -3.35 -21.25 4.29
N ARG A 94 -2.84 -20.15 4.85
CA ARG A 94 -3.60 -19.03 5.42
C ARG A 94 -3.49 -17.76 4.56
N ARG A 95 -3.27 -17.93 3.26
CA ARG A 95 -2.97 -16.82 2.35
C ARG A 95 -4.16 -15.85 2.18
N PRO A 96 -3.92 -14.53 2.07
CA PRO A 96 -4.97 -13.53 1.93
C PRO A 96 -5.87 -13.74 0.72
N ARG A 97 -7.07 -13.16 0.74
CA ARG A 97 -8.10 -13.27 -0.30
C ARG A 97 -7.56 -12.96 -1.70
N GLU A 98 -6.81 -11.87 -1.87
CA GLU A 98 -6.24 -11.55 -3.18
C GLU A 98 -5.25 -12.63 -3.67
N CYS A 99 -4.46 -13.23 -2.77
CA CYS A 99 -3.59 -14.36 -3.14
C CYS A 99 -4.38 -15.62 -3.52
N ARG A 100 -5.57 -15.83 -2.93
CA ARG A 100 -6.48 -16.93 -3.30
C ARG A 100 -7.15 -16.69 -4.66
N LEU A 101 -7.51 -15.44 -4.95
CA LEU A 101 -8.15 -15.02 -6.20
C LEU A 101 -7.20 -14.85 -7.37
N LEU A 102 -5.89 -14.75 -7.12
CA LEU A 102 -4.92 -14.49 -8.15
C LEU A 102 -4.83 -15.66 -9.14
N ASP A 103 -5.15 -15.36 -10.40
CA ASP A 103 -4.82 -16.17 -11.56
C ASP A 103 -3.89 -15.36 -12.48
N CYS A 104 -2.71 -15.90 -12.80
CA CYS A 104 -1.75 -15.23 -13.67
C CYS A 104 -2.23 -15.12 -15.13
N ARG A 105 -3.26 -15.87 -15.51
CA ARG A 105 -3.83 -15.91 -16.87
C ARG A 105 -5.08 -15.04 -17.00
N ASP A 106 -5.82 -14.86 -15.91
CA ASP A 106 -7.02 -14.03 -15.88
C ASP A 106 -7.05 -13.09 -14.66
N PRO A 107 -6.84 -11.77 -14.85
CA PRO A 107 -6.92 -10.81 -13.76
C PRO A 107 -8.36 -10.48 -13.34
N ALA A 108 -9.40 -11.00 -14.02
CA ALA A 108 -10.79 -10.63 -13.75
C ALA A 108 -11.27 -10.88 -12.32
N PRO A 109 -10.97 -12.01 -11.65
CA PRO A 109 -11.36 -12.23 -10.26
C PRO A 109 -10.76 -11.18 -9.32
N LEU A 110 -9.46 -10.91 -9.46
CA LEU A 110 -8.76 -9.92 -8.66
C LEU A 110 -9.28 -8.50 -8.93
N ARG A 111 -9.53 -8.16 -10.19
CA ARG A 111 -10.11 -6.88 -10.59
C ARG A 111 -11.51 -6.66 -9.98
N ARG A 112 -12.37 -7.69 -9.97
CA ARG A 112 -13.70 -7.61 -9.33
C ARG A 112 -13.61 -7.39 -7.82
N ALA A 113 -12.58 -7.95 -7.18
CA ALA A 113 -12.32 -7.75 -5.76
C ALA A 113 -11.78 -6.34 -5.45
N PHE A 114 -11.08 -5.70 -6.39
CA PHE A 114 -10.26 -4.51 -6.15
C PHE A 114 -10.96 -3.37 -5.37
N ARG A 115 -12.25 -3.15 -5.59
CA ARG A 115 -13.02 -2.03 -4.98
C ARG A 115 -14.02 -2.46 -3.91
N ARG A 116 -14.00 -3.72 -3.49
CA ARG A 116 -15.06 -4.29 -2.62
C ARG A 116 -14.48 -4.95 -1.37
N GLY A 117 -15.14 -4.73 -0.25
CA GLY A 117 -14.83 -5.40 1.03
C GLY A 117 -13.38 -5.23 1.46
N ARG A 118 -12.81 -4.03 1.32
CA ARG A 118 -11.45 -3.73 1.78
C ARG A 118 -11.39 -3.72 3.30
N LEU A 119 -10.29 -4.23 3.85
CA LEU A 119 -9.98 -4.05 5.27
C LEU A 119 -9.42 -2.64 5.47
N THR A 120 -9.87 -1.96 6.51
CA THR A 120 -9.45 -0.61 6.86
C THR A 120 -8.59 -0.60 8.12
N ARG A 121 -7.81 0.46 8.31
CA ARG A 121 -7.14 0.76 9.58
C ARG A 121 -8.16 0.86 10.72
N ALA A 122 -9.36 1.40 10.46
CA ALA A 122 -10.40 1.53 11.48
C ALA A 122 -10.87 0.18 12.02
N ASP A 123 -10.95 -0.85 11.16
CA ASP A 123 -11.27 -2.22 11.54
C ASP A 123 -10.18 -2.81 12.44
N LEU A 124 -8.91 -2.61 12.07
CA LEU A 124 -7.74 -3.16 12.76
C LEU A 124 -7.37 -2.39 14.04
N LEU A 125 -7.77 -1.13 14.15
CA LEU A 125 -7.54 -0.26 15.31
C LEU A 125 -8.75 -0.19 16.23
N ALA A 126 -9.73 -1.09 16.12
CA ALA A 126 -10.93 -1.06 16.94
C ALA A 126 -10.67 -1.18 18.44
N GLY A 127 -9.67 -1.97 18.83
CA GLY A 127 -9.21 -2.08 20.22
C GLY A 127 -8.20 -1.00 20.65
N ALA A 128 -7.90 -0.03 19.78
CA ALA A 128 -6.83 0.95 20.00
C ALA A 128 -7.29 2.38 19.61
N PRO A 129 -8.26 2.95 20.36
CA PRO A 129 -8.90 4.22 20.00
C PRO A 129 -7.92 5.38 19.87
N HIS A 130 -6.88 5.45 20.70
CA HIS A 130 -5.86 6.50 20.60
C HIS A 130 -5.13 6.51 19.25
N PHE A 131 -4.79 5.34 18.70
CA PHE A 131 -4.19 5.25 17.37
C PHE A 131 -5.18 5.58 16.27
N ARG A 132 -6.46 5.22 16.43
CA ARG A 132 -7.53 5.60 15.50
C ARG A 132 -7.68 7.12 15.44
N ASP A 133 -7.72 7.80 16.59
CA ASP A 133 -7.85 9.25 16.66
C ASP A 133 -6.65 9.97 16.05
N LEU A 134 -5.45 9.44 16.31
CA LEU A 134 -4.20 9.92 15.73
C LEU A 134 -4.19 9.81 14.20
N VAL A 135 -4.61 8.66 13.67
CA VAL A 135 -4.78 8.46 12.23
C VAL A 135 -5.80 9.45 11.66
N ALA A 136 -6.95 9.62 12.32
CA ALA A 136 -7.99 10.54 11.87
C ALA A 136 -7.50 12.01 11.86
N ASP A 137 -6.73 12.43 12.86
CA ASP A 137 -6.14 13.78 12.89
C ASP A 137 -5.10 13.99 11.79
N HIS A 138 -4.24 12.99 11.56
CA HIS A 138 -3.30 13.01 10.46
C HIS A 138 -4.01 13.10 9.11
N GLU A 139 -5.05 12.31 8.87
CA GLU A 139 -5.82 12.37 7.62
C GLU A 139 -6.47 13.74 7.38
N ARG A 140 -6.94 14.43 8.43
CA ARG A 140 -7.49 15.79 8.32
C ARG A 140 -6.42 16.82 7.94
N ARG A 141 -5.24 16.75 8.56
CA ARG A 141 -4.15 17.74 8.35
C ARG A 141 -3.33 17.45 7.09
N CYS A 142 -3.27 16.20 6.68
CA CYS A 142 -2.48 15.71 5.56
C CYS A 142 -3.36 15.13 4.43
N ASP A 143 -4.56 15.69 4.21
CA ASP A 143 -5.51 15.21 3.20
C ASP A 143 -4.87 15.25 1.80
N LEU A 144 -4.76 14.08 1.16
CA LEU A 144 -4.07 13.95 -0.12
C LEU A 144 -4.91 14.44 -1.30
N GLU A 145 -6.23 14.49 -1.18
CA GLU A 145 -7.09 15.10 -2.21
C GLU A 145 -6.91 16.61 -2.19
N ALA A 146 -6.84 17.21 -0.99
CA ALA A 146 -6.50 18.62 -0.82
C ALA A 146 -5.07 18.91 -1.33
N ALA A 147 -4.09 18.06 -1.01
CA ALA A 147 -2.73 18.19 -1.54
C ALA A 147 -2.69 18.19 -3.07
N TRP A 148 -3.47 17.32 -3.71
CA TRP A 148 -3.60 17.32 -5.17
C TRP A 148 -4.19 18.64 -5.70
N GLY A 149 -5.23 19.17 -5.04
CA GLY A 149 -5.82 20.47 -5.37
C GLY A 149 -4.83 21.62 -5.28
N LEU A 150 -4.10 21.72 -4.16
CA LEU A 150 -3.04 22.72 -3.93
C LEU A 150 -1.94 22.62 -4.99
N LEU A 151 -1.56 21.41 -5.35
CA LEU A 151 -0.52 21.22 -6.35
C LEU A 151 -0.96 21.68 -7.75
N GLN A 152 -2.22 21.45 -8.12
CA GLN A 152 -2.78 21.93 -9.39
C GLN A 152 -2.91 23.45 -9.44
N ALA A 153 -3.18 24.11 -8.31
CA ALA A 153 -3.23 25.58 -8.25
C ALA A 153 -1.88 26.22 -8.60
N GLY A 154 -0.77 25.61 -8.16
CA GLY A 154 0.57 25.98 -8.58
C GLY A 154 1.06 27.36 -8.11
N ASP A 155 0.33 28.01 -7.18
CA ASP A 155 0.69 29.32 -6.63
C ASP A 155 1.55 29.23 -5.36
N ALA A 156 2.18 30.35 -4.99
CA ALA A 156 3.05 30.41 -3.82
C ALA A 156 2.35 30.09 -2.47
N PRO A 157 1.11 30.56 -2.20
CA PRO A 157 0.35 30.13 -1.03
C PRO A 157 0.14 28.61 -0.97
N SER A 158 -0.22 27.99 -2.09
CA SER A 158 -0.45 26.54 -2.17
C SER A 158 0.83 25.75 -1.97
N ALA A 159 1.96 26.24 -2.51
CA ALA A 159 3.27 25.65 -2.27
C ALA A 159 3.65 25.66 -0.79
N ARG A 160 3.48 26.80 -0.09
CA ARG A 160 3.70 26.89 1.37
C ARG A 160 2.82 25.93 2.14
N ARG A 161 1.55 25.80 1.76
CA ARG A 161 0.63 24.87 2.41
C ARG A 161 1.05 23.41 2.25
N LEU A 162 1.55 23.02 1.07
CA LEU A 162 2.09 21.68 0.84
C LEU A 162 3.34 21.40 1.69
N GLU A 163 4.23 22.38 1.84
CA GLU A 163 5.41 22.30 2.71
C GLU A 163 5.01 22.14 4.19
N GLU A 164 4.01 22.89 4.65
CA GLU A 164 3.46 22.74 6.00
C GLU A 164 2.90 21.34 6.24
N MET A 165 2.14 20.79 5.28
CA MET A 165 1.60 19.43 5.37
C MET A 165 2.71 18.38 5.44
N ALA A 166 3.74 18.52 4.61
CA ALA A 166 4.88 17.61 4.59
C ALA A 166 5.71 17.68 5.89
N ARG A 167 5.92 18.89 6.41
CA ARG A 167 6.62 19.11 7.68
C ARG A 167 5.83 18.53 8.86
N TYR A 168 4.52 18.78 8.92
CA TYR A 168 3.67 18.21 9.97
C TYR A 168 3.73 16.68 10.00
N ASP A 169 3.62 16.02 8.84
CA ASP A 169 3.75 14.57 8.72
C ASP A 169 5.11 14.06 9.22
N ALA A 170 6.20 14.72 8.82
CA ALA A 170 7.55 14.34 9.23
C ALA A 170 7.78 14.51 10.74
N GLU A 171 7.37 15.65 11.30
CA GLU A 171 7.49 15.93 12.73
C GLU A 171 6.66 14.96 13.56
N LEU A 172 5.42 14.67 13.15
CA LEU A 172 4.56 13.71 13.84
C LEU A 172 5.19 12.32 13.88
N ARG A 173 5.67 11.82 12.73
CA ARG A 173 6.36 10.52 12.66
C ARG A 173 7.59 10.48 13.56
N GLY A 174 8.41 11.53 13.53
CA GLY A 174 9.60 11.65 14.36
C GLY A 174 9.28 11.65 15.86
N LEU A 175 8.25 12.38 16.29
CA LEU A 175 7.82 12.45 17.68
C LEU A 175 7.26 11.12 18.19
N LEU A 176 6.47 10.42 17.39
CA LEU A 176 5.89 9.13 17.78
C LEU A 176 6.96 8.06 18.01
N VAL A 177 8.02 8.07 17.21
CA VAL A 177 9.16 7.16 17.42
C VAL A 177 10.02 7.61 18.60
N SER A 178 10.54 8.85 18.54
CA SER A 178 11.56 9.31 19.49
C SER A 178 11.04 9.54 20.91
N ARG A 179 9.79 10.01 21.06
CA ARG A 179 9.17 10.30 22.37
C ARG A 179 8.05 9.33 22.72
N GLY A 180 7.31 8.85 21.73
CA GLY A 180 6.21 7.90 21.93
C GLY A 180 6.65 6.44 22.03
N GLY A 181 7.91 6.11 21.71
CA GLY A 181 8.42 4.73 21.71
C GLY A 181 7.75 3.83 20.69
N LEU A 182 7.08 4.40 19.68
CA LEU A 182 6.40 3.65 18.63
C LEU A 182 7.42 2.92 17.76
N ASP A 183 7.17 1.64 17.50
CA ASP A 183 7.94 0.88 16.51
C ASP A 183 7.87 1.58 15.13
N PRO A 184 9.01 1.99 14.54
CA PRO A 184 9.04 2.62 13.22
C PRO A 184 8.35 1.79 12.14
N GLY A 185 8.35 0.46 12.26
CA GLY A 185 7.66 -0.45 11.36
C GLY A 185 6.14 -0.24 11.30
N LEU A 186 5.53 0.37 12.32
CA LEU A 186 4.09 0.66 12.34
C LEU A 186 3.71 1.94 11.59
N LEU A 187 4.67 2.84 11.31
CA LEU A 187 4.38 4.14 10.70
C LEU A 187 3.73 4.02 9.32
N ASP A 188 4.17 3.05 8.51
CA ASP A 188 3.60 2.79 7.19
C ASP A 188 2.16 2.29 7.25
N PHE A 189 1.84 1.48 8.26
CA PHE A 189 0.48 1.04 8.50
C PHE A 189 -0.37 2.24 8.94
N LEU A 190 0.11 3.02 9.91
CA LEU A 190 -0.65 4.12 10.49
C LEU A 190 -0.83 5.29 9.53
N PHE A 191 0.20 5.70 8.80
CA PHE A 191 0.22 6.96 8.04
C PHE A 191 0.54 6.80 6.56
N GLY A 192 0.73 5.58 6.07
CA GLY A 192 1.12 5.32 4.69
C GLY A 192 2.47 5.96 4.35
N ARG A 193 2.64 6.33 3.07
CA ARG A 193 3.85 7.03 2.60
C ARG A 193 3.98 8.41 3.26
N PRO A 194 5.22 8.87 3.49
CA PRO A 194 5.46 10.26 3.88
C PRO A 194 4.81 11.22 2.88
N VAL A 195 4.19 12.29 3.37
CA VAL A 195 3.46 13.26 2.53
C VAL A 195 4.40 13.89 1.49
N ALA A 196 5.64 14.19 1.86
CA ALA A 196 6.65 14.70 0.94
C ALA A 196 6.87 13.78 -0.28
N MET A 197 6.88 12.46 -0.04
CA MET A 197 7.01 11.45 -1.10
C MET A 197 5.77 11.43 -1.99
N VAL A 198 4.56 11.48 -1.41
CA VAL A 198 3.31 11.51 -2.19
C VAL A 198 3.23 12.78 -3.06
N VAL A 199 3.56 13.95 -2.52
CA VAL A 199 3.60 15.21 -3.27
C VAL A 199 4.60 15.14 -4.43
N ARG A 200 5.77 14.50 -4.23
CA ARG A 200 6.75 14.25 -5.30
C ARG A 200 6.15 13.39 -6.42
N LEU A 201 5.42 12.33 -6.08
CA LEU A 201 4.74 11.47 -7.06
C LEU A 201 3.64 12.23 -7.82
N PHE A 202 2.86 13.05 -7.12
CA PHE A 202 1.85 13.89 -7.73
C PHE A 202 2.45 14.91 -8.72
N ARG A 203 3.57 15.53 -8.37
CA ARG A 203 4.31 16.45 -9.28
C ARG A 203 4.71 15.76 -10.57
N ARG A 204 5.35 14.59 -10.48
CA ARG A 204 5.72 13.78 -11.65
C ARG A 204 4.52 13.48 -12.55
N ARG A 205 3.37 13.19 -11.93
CA ARG A 205 2.13 12.90 -12.65
C ARG A 205 1.59 14.12 -13.40
N LEU A 206 1.62 15.31 -12.79
CA LEU A 206 1.19 16.56 -13.45
C LEU A 206 2.12 16.95 -14.61
N SER A 207 3.42 16.74 -14.46
CA SER A 207 4.41 17.04 -15.51
C SER A 207 4.37 16.09 -16.70
N GLY A 208 3.43 15.14 -16.75
CA GLY A 208 3.36 14.13 -17.82
C GLY A 208 4.54 13.17 -17.84
N GLY A 209 5.34 13.12 -16.77
CA GLY A 209 6.47 12.21 -16.65
C GLY A 209 5.99 10.76 -16.82
N PRO A 210 6.81 9.87 -17.41
CA PRO A 210 6.46 8.46 -17.49
C PRO A 210 6.15 7.98 -16.07
N ALA A 211 5.05 7.23 -15.91
CA ALA A 211 4.87 6.43 -14.71
C ALA A 211 6.08 5.50 -14.65
N ALA A 212 7.05 5.81 -13.79
CA ALA A 212 8.28 5.05 -13.72
C ALA A 212 7.87 3.60 -13.44
N ALA A 213 8.23 2.70 -14.36
CA ALA A 213 8.04 1.28 -14.17
C ALA A 213 8.94 0.87 -12.99
N GLY A 214 8.40 0.96 -11.76
CA GLY A 214 9.15 0.62 -10.55
C GLY A 214 8.90 1.46 -9.29
N GLU A 215 8.09 2.53 -9.31
CA GLU A 215 7.95 3.44 -8.13
C GLU A 215 6.54 3.53 -7.50
N ASP A 216 5.51 2.89 -8.08
CA ASP A 216 4.10 3.00 -7.66
C ASP A 216 3.71 2.15 -6.42
N ALA A 217 4.49 2.27 -5.32
CA ALA A 217 4.44 1.56 -4.03
C ALA A 217 5.71 0.83 -3.52
N GLY A 218 6.89 1.35 -3.81
CA GLY A 218 8.14 1.01 -3.11
C GLY A 218 8.56 2.11 -2.13
N MET A 219 9.01 1.72 -0.94
CA MET A 219 9.52 2.62 0.09
C MET A 219 11.00 2.90 -0.24
N GLU A 220 11.29 3.96 -1.00
CA GLU A 220 12.67 4.43 -1.10
C GLU A 220 13.09 5.02 0.26
N GLY A 221 14.09 4.39 0.87
CA GLY A 221 14.63 4.74 2.17
C GLY A 221 15.04 6.20 2.26
N VAL A 222 14.59 6.86 3.34
CA VAL A 222 15.30 7.99 3.92
C VAL A 222 16.42 7.39 4.79
N PRO A 223 17.65 7.92 4.75
CA PRO A 223 18.76 7.43 5.59
C PRO A 223 18.42 7.44 7.09
#